data_AF-A0A0L0P0M7-F1
#
_entry.id   AF-A0A0L0P0M7-F1
#
_cell.length_a   1.000
_cell.length_b   1.000
_cell.length_c   1.000
_cell.angle_alpha   90.00
_cell.angle_beta   90.00
_cell.angle_gamma   90.00
#
_symmetry.space_group_name_H-M   'P 1'
#
loop_
_entity.id
_entity.type
_entity.pdbx_description
1 polymer ?
#
loop_
_entity_poly.entity_id
_entity_poly.type
_entity_poly.pdbx_seq_one_letter_code
_entity_poly.pdbx_strand_id
1 'polypeptide(L)'
;MSLVTSQQQGIIDVAIESYINTHDVVAHLYLKFRQSVLEVANVVAKEKLESGEISEETKKRLQQLNFESEKFKISYPSYVERLLKRVEFEKSNTPQYLKELEKDYVALSEKNMNLKATLKTLKDTHAPIVDKMSTMVRKFEHLFASGRGQHWKTNFRSSSTIGFRDQKPNANSTLIDYELTVFERKELEQSLQELDIELRKLKTVDAIDGTEGGEKIVDKRLHSIDTLKHLDDLLLHSRACRRIDTRVSFDLSRSPYIPKDAEFMIVDEYEQTIQSLAEDIKGLVARGAGAKERWLANAKRLQAIEDVLRSFDEPMEVD
;
A
#
# COMPACT_ATOMS: atom_id res chain seq x y z
N MET A 1 -54.76 19.77 14.38
CA MET A 1 -53.75 19.09 13.55
C MET A 1 -53.35 17.84 14.29
N SER A 2 -53.78 16.66 13.83
CA SER A 2 -53.67 15.42 14.61
C SER A 2 -52.24 14.89 14.62
N LEU A 3 -51.64 14.81 15.81
CA LEU A 3 -50.44 14.04 16.09
C LEU A 3 -50.76 12.55 15.95
N VAL A 4 -50.53 11.99 14.76
CA VAL A 4 -50.42 10.55 14.59
C VAL A 4 -49.02 10.17 15.08
N THR A 5 -48.93 9.30 16.08
CA THR A 5 -47.64 8.83 16.61
C THR A 5 -46.88 8.06 15.52
N SER A 6 -45.53 8.08 15.49
CA SER A 6 -44.76 7.49 14.38
C SER A 6 -45.05 5.99 14.17
N GLN A 7 -45.46 5.28 15.21
CA GLN A 7 -45.92 3.89 15.13
C GLN A 7 -47.26 3.75 14.41
N GLN A 8 -48.21 4.63 14.69
CA GLN A 8 -49.49 4.67 13.97
C GLN A 8 -49.28 5.06 12.50
N GLN A 9 -48.36 5.97 12.22
CA GLN A 9 -47.99 6.33 10.85
C GLN A 9 -47.39 5.13 10.11
N GLY A 10 -46.49 4.36 10.74
CA GLY A 10 -45.92 3.15 10.13
C GLY A 10 -46.96 2.06 9.86
N ILE A 11 -47.95 1.87 10.74
CA ILE A 11 -49.07 0.95 10.50
C ILE A 11 -49.94 1.43 9.34
N ILE A 12 -50.19 2.74 9.28
CA ILE A 12 -50.95 3.35 8.18
C ILE A 12 -50.20 3.17 6.86
N ASP A 13 -48.90 3.42 6.83
CA ASP A 13 -48.09 3.28 5.62
C ASP A 13 -48.05 1.82 5.13
N VAL A 14 -47.89 0.85 6.03
CA VAL A 14 -47.97 -0.58 5.69
C VAL A 14 -49.36 -1.00 5.22
N ALA A 15 -50.42 -0.46 5.82
CA ALA A 15 -51.80 -0.73 5.40
C ALA A 15 -52.11 -0.10 4.04
N ILE A 16 -51.61 1.11 3.78
CA ILE A 16 -51.72 1.80 2.49
C ILE A 16 -50.92 1.04 1.43
N GLU A 17 -49.69 0.62 1.72
CA GLU A 17 -48.84 -0.12 0.80
C GLU A 17 -49.44 -1.50 0.48
N SER A 18 -49.94 -2.21 1.50
CA SER A 18 -50.69 -3.45 1.29
C SER A 18 -51.93 -3.20 0.44
N TYR A 19 -52.70 -2.15 0.73
CA TYR A 19 -53.88 -1.80 -0.06
C TYR A 19 -53.48 -1.50 -1.50
N ILE A 20 -52.51 -0.64 -1.76
CA ILE A 20 -52.04 -0.33 -3.12
C ILE A 20 -51.58 -1.60 -3.86
N ASN A 21 -50.90 -2.52 -3.18
CA ASN A 21 -50.38 -3.74 -3.77
C ASN A 21 -51.46 -4.82 -4.01
N THR A 22 -52.50 -4.88 -3.18
CA THR A 22 -53.52 -5.95 -3.23
C THR A 22 -54.92 -5.48 -3.62
N HIS A 23 -55.14 -4.18 -3.83
CA HIS A 23 -56.46 -3.63 -4.09
C HIS A 23 -56.91 -3.89 -5.52
N ASP A 24 -57.45 -5.09 -5.72
CA ASP A 24 -58.17 -5.47 -6.91
C ASP A 24 -59.68 -5.29 -6.72
N VAL A 25 -60.18 -4.14 -7.17
CA VAL A 25 -61.60 -3.77 -7.12
C VAL A 25 -62.47 -4.77 -7.88
N VAL A 26 -61.98 -5.28 -9.02
CA VAL A 26 -62.80 -6.12 -9.92
C VAL A 26 -62.95 -7.52 -9.33
N ALA A 27 -61.88 -8.13 -8.82
CA ALA A 27 -61.98 -9.42 -8.13
C ALA A 27 -62.77 -9.31 -6.83
N HIS A 28 -62.60 -8.21 -6.05
CA HIS A 28 -63.38 -8.00 -4.83
C HIS A 28 -64.88 -7.91 -5.12
N LEU A 29 -65.29 -7.14 -6.14
CA LEU A 29 -66.68 -7.04 -6.54
C LEU A 29 -67.25 -8.38 -7.04
N TYR A 30 -66.45 -9.16 -7.77
CA TYR A 30 -66.84 -10.49 -8.22
C TYR A 30 -67.02 -11.48 -7.06
N LEU A 31 -66.14 -11.46 -6.06
CA LEU A 31 -66.25 -12.29 -4.86
C LEU A 31 -67.48 -11.92 -4.03
N LYS A 32 -67.75 -10.62 -3.87
CA LYS A 32 -68.96 -10.14 -3.20
C LYS A 32 -70.23 -10.57 -3.94
N PHE A 33 -70.22 -10.55 -5.27
CA PHE A 33 -71.31 -11.09 -6.08
C PHE A 33 -71.49 -12.60 -5.88
N ARG A 34 -70.40 -13.37 -5.80
CA ARG A 34 -70.48 -14.81 -5.52
C ARG A 34 -71.06 -15.10 -4.14
N GLN A 35 -70.70 -14.29 -3.15
CA GLN A 35 -71.24 -14.39 -1.81
C GLN A 35 -72.74 -14.07 -1.79
N SER A 36 -73.19 -13.01 -2.45
CA SER A 36 -74.61 -12.67 -2.52
C SER A 36 -75.45 -13.73 -3.25
N VAL A 37 -74.90 -14.37 -4.29
CA VAL A 37 -75.53 -15.52 -4.96
C VAL A 37 -75.69 -16.70 -3.99
N LEU A 38 -74.66 -16.99 -3.19
CA LEU A 38 -74.67 -18.09 -2.22
C LEU A 38 -75.69 -17.82 -1.09
N GLU A 39 -75.74 -16.59 -0.59
CA GLU A 39 -76.71 -16.17 0.43
C GLU A 39 -78.15 -16.34 -0.08
N VAL A 40 -78.44 -15.86 -1.30
CA VAL A 40 -79.78 -16.02 -1.90
C VAL A 40 -80.09 -17.49 -2.20
N ALA A 41 -79.13 -18.28 -2.66
CA ALA A 41 -79.33 -19.72 -2.87
C ALA A 41 -79.68 -20.46 -1.57
N ASN A 42 -79.03 -20.10 -0.46
CA ASN A 42 -79.33 -20.66 0.86
C ASN A 42 -80.71 -20.25 1.36
N VAL A 43 -81.14 -19.00 1.12
CA VAL A 43 -82.49 -18.54 1.48
C VAL A 43 -83.54 -19.28 0.65
N VAL A 44 -83.34 -19.41 -0.66
CA VAL A 44 -84.23 -20.18 -1.55
C VAL A 44 -84.31 -21.66 -1.13
N ALA A 45 -83.20 -22.26 -0.71
CA ALA A 45 -83.19 -23.64 -0.22
C ALA A 45 -84.00 -23.80 1.08
N LYS A 46 -83.93 -22.82 2.00
CA LYS A 46 -84.72 -22.80 3.23
C LYS A 46 -86.21 -22.57 2.96
N GLU A 47 -86.56 -21.59 2.14
CA GLU A 47 -87.95 -21.29 1.75
C GLU A 47 -88.62 -22.50 1.06
N LYS A 48 -87.87 -23.22 0.21
CA LYS A 48 -88.38 -24.46 -0.42
C LYS A 48 -88.63 -25.60 0.57
N LEU A 49 -87.87 -25.67 1.66
CA LEU A 49 -88.03 -26.70 2.69
C LEU A 49 -89.17 -26.37 3.67
N GLU A 50 -89.40 -25.09 3.95
CA GLU A 50 -90.33 -24.64 4.98
C GLU A 50 -91.75 -24.32 4.44
N SER A 51 -91.86 -23.69 3.26
CA SER A 51 -93.14 -23.18 2.74
C SER A 51 -93.53 -23.74 1.36
N GLY A 52 -92.65 -24.49 0.68
CA GLY A 52 -92.90 -25.05 -0.66
C GLY A 52 -92.96 -24.01 -1.80
N GLU A 53 -93.21 -22.74 -1.48
CA GLU A 53 -93.19 -21.60 -2.40
C GLU A 53 -92.06 -20.60 -2.04
N ILE A 54 -91.50 -19.97 -3.07
CA ILE A 54 -90.41 -18.98 -2.98
C ILE A 54 -91.02 -17.59 -2.88
N SER A 55 -90.53 -16.76 -1.95
CA SER A 55 -90.99 -15.39 -1.73
C SER A 55 -90.84 -14.48 -2.98
N GLU A 56 -91.75 -13.54 -3.19
CA GLU A 56 -91.66 -12.56 -4.29
C GLU A 56 -90.42 -11.66 -4.16
N GLU A 57 -89.93 -11.43 -2.94
CA GLU A 57 -88.72 -10.65 -2.69
C GLU A 57 -87.46 -11.40 -3.13
N THR A 58 -87.40 -12.70 -2.89
CA THR A 58 -86.27 -13.55 -3.32
C THR A 58 -86.27 -13.73 -4.83
N LYS A 59 -87.44 -13.77 -5.49
CA LYS A 59 -87.56 -13.72 -6.96
C LYS A 59 -87.02 -12.42 -7.57
N LYS A 60 -87.38 -11.26 -7.02
CA LYS A 60 -86.82 -9.97 -7.46
C LYS A 60 -85.31 -9.91 -7.26
N ARG A 61 -84.81 -10.44 -6.14
CA ARG A 61 -83.37 -10.51 -5.84
C ARG A 61 -82.63 -11.43 -6.82
N LEU A 62 -83.22 -12.56 -7.20
CA LEU A 62 -82.67 -13.47 -8.22
C LEU A 62 -82.58 -12.79 -9.60
N GLN A 63 -83.58 -11.99 -9.97
CA GLN A 63 -83.54 -11.23 -11.23
C GLN A 63 -82.43 -10.18 -11.23
N GLN A 64 -82.22 -9.47 -10.11
CA GLN A 64 -81.10 -8.55 -9.95
C GLN A 64 -79.74 -9.26 -10.07
N LEU A 65 -79.59 -10.41 -9.41
CA LEU A 65 -78.37 -11.21 -9.50
C LEU A 65 -78.12 -11.79 -10.90
N ASN A 66 -79.16 -12.10 -11.67
CA ASN A 66 -79.01 -12.52 -13.06
C ASN A 66 -78.44 -11.39 -13.94
N PHE A 67 -78.92 -10.16 -13.77
CA PHE A 67 -78.38 -9.00 -14.48
C PHE A 67 -76.92 -8.72 -14.08
N GLU A 68 -76.60 -8.77 -12.79
CA GLU A 68 -75.23 -8.64 -12.30
C GLU A 68 -74.34 -9.79 -12.81
N SER A 69 -74.87 -11.01 -12.94
CA SER A 69 -74.14 -12.15 -13.52
C SER A 69 -73.72 -11.88 -14.95
N GLU A 70 -74.59 -11.35 -15.80
CA GLU A 70 -74.27 -11.02 -17.19
C GLU A 70 -73.16 -9.97 -17.28
N LYS A 71 -73.18 -8.97 -16.40
CA LYS A 71 -72.12 -7.98 -16.29
C LYS A 71 -70.78 -8.61 -15.90
N PHE A 72 -70.76 -9.50 -14.90
CA PHE A 72 -69.53 -10.16 -14.45
C PHE A 72 -69.00 -11.23 -15.42
N LYS A 73 -69.88 -11.90 -16.17
CA LYS A 73 -69.50 -12.83 -17.25
C LYS A 73 -68.62 -12.18 -18.32
N ILE A 74 -68.80 -10.89 -18.59
CA ILE A 74 -67.99 -10.16 -19.57
C ILE A 74 -66.77 -9.52 -18.89
N SER A 75 -67.00 -8.80 -17.78
CA SER A 75 -65.97 -7.97 -17.15
C SER A 75 -64.85 -8.75 -16.45
N TYR A 76 -65.16 -9.89 -15.81
CA TYR A 76 -64.17 -10.65 -15.06
C TYR A 76 -63.18 -11.42 -15.98
N PRO A 77 -63.62 -12.12 -17.05
CA PRO A 77 -62.68 -12.74 -17.98
C PRO A 77 -61.75 -11.72 -18.67
N SER A 78 -62.28 -10.56 -19.11
CA SER A 78 -61.45 -9.51 -19.69
C SER A 78 -60.47 -8.87 -18.68
N TYR A 79 -60.78 -8.92 -17.38
CA TYR A 79 -59.85 -8.53 -16.33
C TYR A 79 -58.72 -9.56 -16.16
N VAL A 80 -59.06 -10.85 -16.09
CA VAL A 80 -58.09 -11.94 -15.99
C VAL A 80 -57.17 -11.98 -17.21
N GLU A 81 -57.71 -11.79 -18.41
CA GLU A 81 -56.91 -11.74 -19.65
C GLU A 81 -55.91 -10.57 -19.64
N ARG A 82 -56.31 -9.41 -19.11
CA ARG A 82 -55.40 -8.27 -18.94
C ARG A 82 -54.29 -8.56 -17.92
N LEU A 83 -54.60 -9.23 -16.81
CA LEU A 83 -53.58 -9.65 -15.84
C LEU A 83 -52.61 -10.66 -16.45
N LEU A 84 -53.12 -11.66 -17.19
CA LEU A 84 -52.29 -12.64 -17.87
C LEU A 84 -51.33 -11.97 -18.86
N LYS A 85 -51.85 -11.07 -19.70
CA LYS A 85 -51.04 -10.29 -20.65
C LYS A 85 -49.96 -9.45 -19.94
N ARG A 86 -50.28 -8.88 -18.76
CA ARG A 86 -49.30 -8.12 -17.97
C ARG A 86 -48.18 -9.01 -17.44
N VAL A 87 -48.53 -10.18 -16.90
CA VAL A 87 -47.55 -11.17 -16.41
C VAL A 87 -46.69 -11.70 -17.55
N GLU A 88 -47.26 -11.96 -18.72
CA GLU A 88 -46.52 -12.36 -19.91
C GLU A 88 -45.59 -11.24 -20.41
N PHE A 89 -46.03 -9.99 -20.35
CA PHE A 89 -45.21 -8.82 -20.67
C PHE A 89 -44.04 -8.65 -19.70
N GLU A 90 -44.26 -8.80 -18.40
CA GLU A 90 -43.18 -8.73 -17.39
C GLU A 90 -42.16 -9.86 -17.55
N LYS A 91 -42.60 -11.07 -17.94
CA LYS A 91 -41.69 -12.20 -18.21
C LYS A 91 -40.88 -12.02 -19.49
N SER A 92 -41.48 -11.47 -20.54
CA SER A 92 -40.84 -11.28 -21.85
C SER A 92 -39.96 -10.03 -21.91
N ASN A 93 -40.31 -9.00 -21.13
CA ASN A 93 -39.65 -7.72 -21.16
C ASN A 93 -38.83 -7.52 -19.88
N THR A 94 -37.76 -8.32 -19.70
CA THR A 94 -36.71 -7.97 -18.75
C THR A 94 -36.00 -6.73 -19.27
N PRO A 95 -36.13 -5.56 -18.64
CA PRO A 95 -35.55 -4.35 -19.19
C PRO A 95 -34.03 -4.44 -19.20
N GLN A 96 -33.41 -3.89 -20.25
CA GLN A 96 -31.96 -3.99 -20.48
C GLN A 96 -31.13 -3.50 -19.28
N TYR A 97 -31.60 -2.47 -18.57
CA TYR A 97 -30.93 -1.94 -17.39
C TYR A 97 -30.77 -2.97 -16.26
N LEU A 98 -31.66 -3.96 -16.12
CA LEU A 98 -31.51 -5.00 -15.09
C LEU A 98 -30.37 -5.96 -15.44
N LYS A 99 -30.17 -6.26 -16.73
CA LYS A 99 -29.06 -7.11 -17.19
C LYS A 99 -27.72 -6.39 -17.05
N GLU A 100 -27.69 -5.09 -17.31
CA GLU A 100 -26.51 -4.25 -17.06
C GLU A 100 -26.22 -4.17 -15.56
N LEU A 101 -27.23 -3.95 -14.74
CA LEU A 101 -27.09 -3.89 -13.28
C LEU A 101 -26.60 -5.23 -12.70
N GLU A 102 -27.07 -6.36 -13.24
CA GLU A 102 -26.60 -7.69 -12.83
C GLU A 102 -25.12 -7.90 -13.19
N LYS A 103 -24.70 -7.50 -14.39
CA LYS A 103 -23.28 -7.54 -14.79
C LYS A 103 -22.43 -6.66 -13.89
N ASP A 104 -22.88 -5.45 -13.61
CA ASP A 104 -22.18 -4.52 -12.73
C ASP A 104 -22.09 -5.08 -11.31
N TYR A 105 -23.16 -5.69 -10.81
CA TYR A 105 -23.18 -6.34 -9.51
C TYR A 105 -22.16 -7.48 -9.42
N VAL A 106 -22.09 -8.35 -10.44
CA VAL A 106 -21.12 -9.45 -10.50
C VAL A 106 -19.69 -8.90 -10.53
N ALA A 107 -19.43 -7.89 -11.38
CA ALA A 107 -18.11 -7.26 -11.46
C ALA A 107 -17.71 -6.58 -10.14
N LEU A 108 -18.66 -5.94 -9.44
CA LEU A 108 -18.41 -5.32 -8.14
C LEU A 108 -18.12 -6.38 -7.07
N SER A 109 -18.84 -7.50 -7.11
CA SER A 109 -18.66 -8.61 -6.18
C SER A 109 -17.26 -9.24 -6.31
N GLU A 110 -16.80 -9.48 -7.55
CA GLU A 110 -15.45 -9.97 -7.83
C GLU A 110 -14.37 -9.00 -7.35
N LYS A 111 -14.52 -7.69 -7.62
CA LYS A 111 -13.61 -6.66 -7.11
C LYS A 111 -13.56 -6.65 -5.58
N ASN A 112 -14.71 -6.79 -4.92
CA ASN A 112 -14.80 -6.83 -3.46
C ASN A 112 -14.12 -8.09 -2.89
N MET A 113 -14.26 -9.25 -3.55
CA MET A 113 -13.53 -10.46 -3.17
C MET A 113 -12.02 -10.29 -3.30
N ASN A 114 -11.55 -9.71 -4.42
CA ASN A 114 -10.13 -9.44 -4.64
C ASN A 114 -9.58 -8.47 -3.58
N LEU A 115 -10.31 -7.40 -3.28
CA LEU A 115 -9.92 -6.44 -2.23
C LEU A 115 -9.88 -7.08 -0.84
N LYS A 116 -10.81 -7.97 -0.51
CA LYS A 116 -10.75 -8.72 0.76
C LYS A 116 -9.53 -9.64 0.81
N ALA A 117 -9.17 -10.27 -0.31
CA ALA A 117 -7.97 -11.10 -0.39
C ALA A 117 -6.70 -10.27 -0.20
N THR A 118 -6.58 -9.11 -0.86
CA THR A 118 -5.42 -8.21 -0.70
C THR A 118 -5.35 -7.59 0.70
N LEU A 119 -6.49 -7.28 1.32
CA LEU A 119 -6.52 -6.79 2.70
C LEU A 119 -6.05 -7.88 3.66
N LYS A 120 -6.45 -9.14 3.42
CA LYS A 120 -5.97 -10.27 4.20
C LYS A 120 -4.47 -10.47 4.07
N THR A 121 -3.90 -10.39 2.86
CA THR A 121 -2.44 -10.47 2.69
C THR A 121 -1.76 -9.29 3.39
N LEU A 122 -2.27 -8.07 3.24
CA LEU A 122 -1.70 -6.89 3.91
C LEU A 122 -1.69 -7.01 5.43
N LYS A 123 -2.75 -7.58 6.01
CA LYS A 123 -2.85 -7.80 7.46
C LYS A 123 -1.98 -8.96 7.94
N ASP A 124 -1.96 -10.08 7.22
CA ASP A 124 -1.34 -11.32 7.69
C ASP A 124 0.16 -11.37 7.37
N THR A 125 0.61 -10.76 6.27
CA THR A 125 2.03 -10.78 5.86
C THR A 125 2.72 -9.44 6.07
N HIS A 126 2.16 -8.33 5.58
CA HIS A 126 2.87 -7.06 5.56
C HIS A 126 2.86 -6.34 6.92
N ALA A 127 1.73 -6.30 7.63
CA ALA A 127 1.66 -5.70 8.96
C ALA A 127 2.69 -6.27 9.97
N PRO A 128 2.83 -7.60 10.15
CA PRO A 128 3.84 -8.13 11.07
C PRO A 128 5.27 -7.88 10.60
N ILE A 129 5.52 -7.70 9.29
CA ILE A 129 6.85 -7.30 8.80
C ILE A 129 7.14 -5.84 9.19
N VAL A 130 6.18 -4.94 8.99
CA VAL A 130 6.33 -3.52 9.36
C VAL A 130 6.49 -3.36 10.87
N ASP A 131 5.76 -4.13 11.69
CA ASP A 131 5.93 -4.15 13.14
C ASP A 131 7.32 -4.67 13.55
N LYS A 132 7.87 -5.67 12.84
CA LYS A 132 9.25 -6.12 13.05
C LYS A 132 10.25 -5.03 12.66
N MET A 133 10.05 -4.34 11.52
CA MET A 133 10.92 -3.25 11.09
C MET A 133 10.91 -2.09 12.09
N SER A 134 9.73 -1.66 12.55
CA SER A 134 9.61 -0.58 13.52
C SER A 134 10.24 -0.93 14.87
N THR A 135 10.11 -2.18 15.33
CA THR A 135 10.79 -2.64 16.55
C THR A 135 12.30 -2.73 16.37
N MET A 136 12.81 -3.11 15.20
CA MET A 136 14.24 -3.08 14.89
C MET A 136 14.79 -1.65 14.85
N VAL A 137 14.11 -0.74 14.17
CA VAL A 137 14.48 0.68 14.10
C VAL A 137 14.50 1.30 15.50
N ARG A 138 13.46 1.07 16.30
CA ARG A 138 13.41 1.57 17.68
C ARG A 138 14.52 1.01 18.57
N LYS A 139 14.91 -0.25 18.40
CA LYS A 139 16.08 -0.81 19.11
C LYS A 139 17.39 -0.17 18.67
N PHE A 140 17.51 0.12 17.37
CA PHE A 140 18.66 0.79 16.80
C PHE A 140 18.77 2.25 17.28
N GLU A 141 17.66 3.00 17.30
CA GLU A 141 17.59 4.33 17.91
C GLU A 141 17.97 4.30 19.40
N HIS A 142 17.47 3.31 20.15
CA HIS A 142 17.81 3.16 21.57
C HIS A 142 19.30 2.87 21.80
N LEU A 143 19.95 2.15 20.87
CA LEU A 143 21.39 1.92 20.90
C LEU A 143 22.18 3.23 20.78
N PHE A 144 21.79 4.13 19.88
CA PHE A 144 22.42 5.45 19.77
C PHE A 144 22.22 6.31 21.01
N ALA A 145 20.99 6.34 21.55
CA ALA A 145 20.68 7.11 22.76
C ALA A 145 21.42 6.59 24.01
N SER A 146 21.73 5.29 24.08
CA SER A 146 22.43 4.68 25.23
C SER A 146 23.96 4.84 25.22
N GLY A 147 24.52 5.34 24.11
CA GLY A 147 25.97 5.33 23.83
C GLY A 147 26.84 6.26 24.68
N ARG A 148 26.28 7.17 25.48
CA ARG A 148 27.05 8.06 26.37
C ARG A 148 26.32 8.29 27.69
N GLY A 149 26.86 7.77 28.79
CA GLY A 149 26.54 8.31 30.12
C GLY A 149 26.39 7.33 31.28
N GLN A 150 26.30 6.02 31.07
CA GLN A 150 26.34 5.05 32.17
C GLN A 150 27.63 4.23 32.16
N HIS A 151 28.72 4.92 32.50
CA HIS A 151 29.76 4.25 33.27
C HIS A 151 29.07 3.55 34.47
N TRP A 152 29.51 2.34 34.78
CA TRP A 152 29.51 1.72 36.11
C TRP A 152 28.24 1.18 36.78
N LYS A 153 27.02 1.18 36.21
CA LYS A 153 25.89 0.46 36.86
C LYS A 153 25.14 -0.53 35.97
N THR A 154 25.26 -1.79 36.41
CA THR A 154 24.29 -2.89 36.33
C THR A 154 24.04 -3.51 34.97
N ASN A 155 24.67 -4.66 34.71
CA ASN A 155 24.10 -5.91 34.15
C ASN A 155 23.15 -5.85 32.94
N PHE A 156 23.03 -4.72 32.23
CA PHE A 156 22.33 -4.65 30.97
C PHE A 156 23.28 -5.24 29.93
N ARG A 157 23.08 -6.53 29.65
CA ARG A 157 23.67 -7.20 28.49
C ARG A 157 23.49 -6.25 27.32
N SER A 158 24.61 -5.79 26.75
CA SER A 158 24.70 -5.05 25.49
C SER A 158 23.50 -5.42 24.62
N SER A 159 22.63 -4.45 24.36
CA SER A 159 21.38 -4.64 23.61
C SER A 159 21.71 -4.87 22.14
N SER A 160 22.37 -5.99 21.86
CA SER A 160 22.71 -6.40 20.51
C SER A 160 21.41 -6.57 19.73
N THR A 161 21.37 -5.97 18.55
CA THR A 161 20.30 -6.18 17.57
C THR A 161 20.47 -7.52 16.85
N ILE A 162 21.55 -8.26 17.12
CA ILE A 162 21.90 -9.52 16.47
C ILE A 162 21.59 -10.69 17.42
N GLY A 163 21.02 -11.76 16.88
CA GLY A 163 20.79 -13.02 17.56
C GLY A 163 22.10 -13.65 18.03
N PHE A 164 22.00 -14.56 19.00
CA PHE A 164 23.17 -15.29 19.48
C PHE A 164 23.64 -16.31 18.43
N ARG A 165 24.95 -16.50 18.31
CA ARG A 165 25.61 -17.43 17.34
C ARG A 165 25.00 -18.84 17.30
N ASP A 166 24.50 -19.34 18.44
CA ASP A 166 24.00 -20.71 18.57
C ASP A 166 22.46 -20.80 18.51
N GLN A 167 21.76 -19.69 18.23
CA GLN A 167 20.31 -19.67 18.10
C GLN A 167 19.91 -19.82 16.64
N LYS A 168 19.03 -20.80 16.37
CA LYS A 168 18.40 -20.95 15.07
C LYS A 168 17.55 -19.72 14.74
N PRO A 169 17.45 -19.35 13.45
CA PRO A 169 16.64 -18.24 13.01
C PRO A 169 15.20 -18.43 13.49
N ASN A 170 14.74 -17.51 14.34
CA ASN A 170 13.39 -17.54 14.86
C ASN A 170 12.59 -16.47 14.12
N ALA A 171 11.63 -16.90 13.31
CA ALA A 171 10.81 -16.00 12.50
C ALA A 171 10.05 -14.96 13.34
N ASN A 172 9.86 -15.18 14.65
CA ASN A 172 9.19 -14.25 15.57
C ASN A 172 10.17 -13.41 16.41
N SER A 173 11.48 -13.61 16.24
CA SER A 173 12.51 -12.81 16.88
C SER A 173 12.54 -11.40 16.29
N THR A 174 12.80 -10.42 17.15
CA THR A 174 13.07 -9.02 16.78
C THR A 174 14.58 -8.75 16.70
N LEU A 175 15.39 -9.81 16.60
CA LEU A 175 16.83 -9.79 16.44
C LEU A 175 17.17 -10.27 15.02
N ILE A 176 18.17 -9.63 14.41
CA ILE A 176 18.73 -10.02 13.13
C ILE A 176 19.42 -11.38 13.29
N ASP A 177 19.15 -12.30 12.36
CA ASP A 177 19.80 -13.60 12.37
C ASP A 177 21.32 -13.45 12.27
N TYR A 178 22.05 -14.11 13.16
CA TYR A 178 23.50 -14.02 13.24
C TYR A 178 24.17 -14.47 11.92
N GLU A 179 23.60 -15.45 11.23
CA GLU A 179 24.15 -15.94 9.97
C GLU A 179 24.15 -14.89 8.86
N LEU A 180 23.20 -13.94 8.88
CA LEU A 180 23.13 -12.84 7.90
C LEU A 180 24.20 -11.77 8.14
N THR A 181 24.80 -11.73 9.33
CA THR A 181 25.86 -10.77 9.67
C THR A 181 27.26 -11.37 9.52
N VAL A 182 27.35 -12.61 9.07
CA VAL A 182 28.59 -13.33 8.80
C VAL A 182 28.89 -13.25 7.31
N PHE A 183 29.96 -12.53 6.98
CA PHE A 183 30.43 -12.37 5.61
C PHE A 183 31.72 -13.17 5.38
N GLU A 184 31.89 -13.70 4.17
CA GLU A 184 33.18 -14.25 3.79
C GLU A 184 34.17 -13.12 3.51
N ARG A 185 35.43 -13.28 3.95
CA ARG A 185 36.46 -12.26 3.72
C ARG A 185 36.61 -11.90 2.23
N LYS A 186 36.46 -12.89 1.36
CA LYS A 186 36.57 -12.70 -0.10
C LYS A 186 35.46 -11.80 -0.65
N GLU A 187 34.26 -11.89 -0.11
CA GLU A 187 33.12 -11.06 -0.54
C GLU A 187 33.35 -9.59 -0.13
N LEU A 188 33.87 -9.37 1.08
CA LEU A 188 34.24 -8.03 1.54
C LEU A 188 35.36 -7.43 0.69
N GLU A 189 36.40 -8.21 0.37
CA GLU A 189 37.48 -7.79 -0.52
C GLU A 189 36.96 -7.43 -1.91
N GLN A 190 36.00 -8.20 -2.46
CA GLN A 190 35.37 -7.90 -3.75
C GLN A 190 34.54 -6.61 -3.70
N SER A 191 33.71 -6.41 -2.68
CA SER A 191 32.90 -5.18 -2.56
C SER A 191 33.76 -3.92 -2.44
N LEU A 192 34.91 -4.01 -1.77
CA LEU A 192 35.82 -2.87 -1.64
C LEU A 192 36.63 -2.64 -2.91
N GLN A 193 36.97 -3.69 -3.65
CA GLN A 193 37.57 -3.55 -4.98
C GLN A 193 36.62 -2.86 -5.95
N GLU A 194 35.33 -3.19 -5.91
CA GLU A 194 34.29 -2.51 -6.70
C GLU A 194 34.18 -1.03 -6.32
N LEU A 195 34.12 -0.72 -5.02
CA LEU A 195 34.12 0.67 -4.53
C LEU A 195 35.40 1.41 -4.92
N ASP A 196 36.57 0.77 -4.87
CA ASP A 196 37.82 1.37 -5.34
C ASP A 196 37.80 1.66 -6.83
N ILE A 197 37.23 0.78 -7.63
CA ILE A 197 37.04 0.99 -9.07
C ILE A 197 36.08 2.17 -9.29
N GLU A 198 35.00 2.28 -8.51
CA GLU A 198 34.07 3.41 -8.58
C GLU A 198 34.71 4.73 -8.13
N LEU A 199 35.48 4.72 -7.05
CA LEU A 199 36.24 5.89 -6.57
C LEU A 199 37.31 6.33 -7.58
N ARG A 200 37.91 5.39 -8.30
CA ARG A 200 38.84 5.70 -9.42
C ARG A 200 38.10 6.22 -10.67
N LYS A 201 36.84 5.81 -10.88
CA LYS A 201 35.99 6.32 -11.98
C LYS A 201 35.46 7.72 -11.70
N LEU A 202 35.21 8.06 -10.43
CA LEU A 202 35.01 9.44 -10.02
C LEU A 202 36.28 10.20 -10.38
N LYS A 203 36.19 11.19 -11.27
CA LYS A 203 37.33 12.04 -11.68
C LYS A 203 38.02 12.59 -10.43
N THR A 204 39.06 11.91 -9.98
CA THR A 204 40.00 12.48 -9.04
C THR A 204 40.85 13.49 -9.80
N VAL A 205 41.37 14.44 -9.03
CA VAL A 205 42.13 15.63 -9.42
C VAL A 205 43.38 15.33 -10.28
N ASP A 206 43.69 14.06 -10.56
CA ASP A 206 44.89 13.60 -11.26
C ASP A 206 44.64 13.12 -12.70
N ALA A 207 43.39 13.02 -13.16
CA ALA A 207 43.08 12.61 -14.54
C ALA A 207 43.10 13.76 -15.58
N ILE A 208 43.55 14.96 -15.21
CA ILE A 208 43.68 16.11 -16.15
C ILE A 208 45.00 16.06 -16.94
N ASP A 209 45.98 15.25 -16.51
CA ASP A 209 47.25 15.07 -17.23
C ASP A 209 47.13 14.03 -18.37
N GLY A 210 46.16 14.27 -19.26
CA GLY A 210 45.83 13.38 -20.37
C GLY A 210 46.07 13.95 -21.76
N THR A 211 46.74 15.10 -21.91
CA THR A 211 47.10 15.63 -23.24
C THR A 211 48.50 16.21 -23.27
N GLU A 212 49.32 15.54 -24.09
CA GLU A 212 50.56 15.99 -24.74
C GLU A 212 51.88 15.83 -23.96
N GLY A 213 52.69 14.88 -24.44
CA GLY A 213 54.11 14.76 -24.10
C GLY A 213 54.44 13.44 -23.42
N GLY A 214 54.95 12.47 -24.20
CA GLY A 214 55.33 11.16 -23.68
C GLY A 214 56.56 11.21 -22.80
N GLU A 215 56.46 10.57 -21.63
CA GLU A 215 57.52 9.74 -21.05
C GLU A 215 56.89 8.85 -19.96
N LYS A 216 57.22 7.56 -20.02
CA LYS A 216 56.85 6.59 -18.98
C LYS A 216 57.76 6.78 -17.76
N ILE A 217 57.26 6.25 -16.63
CA ILE A 217 57.95 5.96 -15.35
C ILE A 217 58.06 7.25 -14.48
N VAL A 218 57.56 7.32 -13.24
CA VAL A 218 57.80 6.45 -12.09
C VAL A 218 56.66 6.58 -11.08
N ASP A 219 56.29 5.43 -10.49
CA ASP A 219 55.67 5.19 -9.18
C ASP A 219 55.76 6.35 -8.17
N LYS A 220 54.97 7.41 -8.35
CA LYS A 220 54.58 8.26 -7.23
C LYS A 220 53.27 7.71 -6.73
N ARG A 221 53.37 6.93 -5.66
CA ARG A 221 52.28 6.45 -4.81
C ARG A 221 51.18 7.49 -4.82
N LEU A 222 50.16 7.24 -5.63
CA LEU A 222 48.89 7.92 -5.53
C LEU A 222 48.54 7.89 -4.05
N HIS A 223 48.10 9.00 -3.48
CA HIS A 223 47.46 8.99 -2.17
C HIS A 223 46.11 8.24 -2.21
N SER A 224 45.99 7.21 -3.06
CA SER A 224 44.98 6.18 -2.99
C SER A 224 45.23 5.45 -1.68
N ILE A 225 44.31 5.64 -0.74
CA ILE A 225 44.22 4.82 0.46
C ILE A 225 44.28 3.36 -0.01
N ASP A 226 45.26 2.59 0.47
CA ASP A 226 45.29 1.15 0.26
C ASP A 226 44.11 0.57 1.04
N THR A 227 42.94 0.51 0.42
CA THR A 227 41.67 0.09 1.04
C THR A 227 41.74 -1.32 1.58
N LEU A 228 42.53 -2.20 0.96
CA LEU A 228 42.79 -3.55 1.44
C LEU A 228 43.61 -3.56 2.74
N LYS A 229 44.63 -2.71 2.86
CA LYS A 229 45.38 -2.57 4.12
C LYS A 229 44.53 -1.94 5.20
N HIS A 230 43.71 -0.97 4.83
CA HIS A 230 42.77 -0.34 5.76
C HIS A 230 41.66 -1.30 6.22
N LEU A 231 41.17 -2.19 5.34
CA LEU A 231 40.27 -3.28 5.72
C LEU A 231 40.95 -4.23 6.69
N ASP A 232 42.19 -4.65 6.43
CA ASP A 232 42.91 -5.53 7.35
C ASP A 232 43.11 -4.86 8.73
N ASP A 233 43.44 -3.58 8.76
CA ASP A 233 43.54 -2.80 9.99
C ASP A 233 42.18 -2.67 10.70
N LEU A 234 41.09 -2.43 9.97
CA LEU A 234 39.73 -2.36 10.53
C LEU A 234 39.28 -3.72 11.07
N LEU A 235 39.56 -4.82 10.37
CA LEU A 235 39.22 -6.17 10.82
C LEU A 235 40.00 -6.59 12.06
N LEU A 236 41.22 -6.07 12.25
CA LEU A 236 42.06 -6.35 13.40
C LEU A 236 41.70 -5.50 14.62
N HIS A 237 41.36 -4.22 14.42
CA HIS A 237 41.22 -3.25 15.51
C HIS A 237 39.77 -2.88 15.85
N SER A 238 38.81 -3.22 14.99
CA SER A 238 37.39 -2.91 15.23
C SER A 238 36.76 -3.88 16.22
N ARG A 239 36.15 -3.32 17.28
CA ARG A 239 35.30 -4.08 18.22
C ARG A 239 33.98 -4.54 17.59
N ALA A 240 33.59 -3.96 16.45
CA ALA A 240 32.43 -4.38 15.67
C ALA A 240 32.71 -5.63 14.83
N CYS A 241 33.99 -5.93 14.55
CA CYS A 241 34.37 -7.10 13.76
C CYS A 241 34.80 -8.22 14.70
N ARG A 242 34.20 -9.41 14.54
CA ARG A 242 34.71 -10.63 15.19
C ARG A 242 35.10 -11.65 14.13
N ARG A 243 36.37 -12.01 14.11
CA ARG A 243 36.91 -13.04 13.22
C ARG A 243 36.45 -14.41 13.68
N ILE A 244 35.88 -15.18 12.75
CA ILE A 244 35.57 -16.60 12.88
C ILE A 244 36.29 -17.27 11.71
N ASP A 245 37.55 -17.65 11.92
CA ASP A 245 38.42 -18.24 10.91
C ASP A 245 38.51 -17.39 9.62
N THR A 246 37.90 -17.84 8.52
CA THR A 246 37.84 -17.16 7.21
C THR A 246 36.64 -16.21 7.06
N ARG A 247 35.73 -16.23 8.03
CA ARG A 247 34.50 -15.43 8.05
C ARG A 247 34.60 -14.33 9.09
N VAL A 248 33.89 -13.23 8.85
CA VAL A 248 33.84 -12.09 9.75
C VAL A 248 32.39 -11.85 10.11
N SER A 249 32.06 -11.89 11.40
CA SER A 249 30.75 -11.41 11.86
C SER A 249 30.85 -9.92 12.18
N PHE A 250 29.92 -9.14 11.63
CA PHE A 250 29.86 -7.70 11.84
C PHE A 250 28.73 -7.32 12.79
N ASP A 251 29.07 -6.63 13.88
CA ASP A 251 28.13 -6.14 14.89
C ASP A 251 28.23 -4.62 15.02
N LEU A 252 27.34 -3.92 14.31
CA LEU A 252 27.24 -2.46 14.32
C LEU A 252 27.04 -1.88 15.72
N SER A 253 26.38 -2.62 16.63
CA SER A 253 26.13 -2.16 18.01
C SER A 253 27.42 -2.01 18.85
N ARG A 254 28.53 -2.59 18.37
CA ARG A 254 29.85 -2.51 19.01
C ARG A 254 30.81 -1.56 18.28
N SER A 255 30.31 -0.81 17.29
CA SER A 255 31.11 0.17 16.58
C SER A 255 31.56 1.28 17.54
N PRO A 256 32.87 1.64 17.55
CA PRO A 256 33.38 2.68 18.43
C PRO A 256 33.01 4.10 17.96
N TYR A 257 32.49 4.25 16.74
CA TYR A 257 32.24 5.55 16.13
C TYR A 257 30.74 5.90 16.18
N ILE A 258 30.32 6.43 17.34
CA ILE A 258 29.03 7.12 17.47
C ILE A 258 29.33 8.62 17.37
N PRO A 259 28.80 9.34 16.34
CA PRO A 259 28.99 10.78 16.20
C PRO A 259 28.61 11.51 17.48
N LYS A 260 29.29 12.61 17.80
CA LYS A 260 29.04 13.34 19.06
C LYS A 260 27.63 13.92 19.17
N ASP A 261 26.96 14.11 18.03
CA ASP A 261 25.62 14.70 17.94
C ASP A 261 24.52 13.65 17.68
N ALA A 262 24.88 12.36 17.60
CA ALA A 262 23.94 11.28 17.30
C ALA A 262 23.01 10.90 18.47
N GLU A 263 23.13 11.57 19.62
CA GLU A 263 22.33 11.30 20.84
C GLU A 263 20.83 11.54 20.64
N PHE A 264 20.46 12.35 19.63
CA PHE A 264 19.07 12.67 19.28
C PHE A 264 18.72 12.39 17.81
N MET A 265 19.65 11.81 17.04
CA MET A 265 19.42 11.60 15.61
C MET A 265 18.51 10.40 15.36
N ILE A 266 17.42 10.66 14.66
CA ILE A 266 16.58 9.61 14.06
C ILE A 266 17.34 9.02 12.87
N VAL A 267 17.06 7.77 12.49
CA VAL A 267 17.72 7.10 11.34
C VAL A 267 17.68 7.96 10.07
N ASP A 268 16.55 8.62 9.81
CA ASP A 268 16.38 9.51 8.65
C ASP A 268 17.33 10.71 8.70
N GLU A 269 17.56 11.29 9.88
CA GLU A 269 18.48 12.41 10.07
C GLU A 269 19.94 11.95 9.89
N TYR A 270 20.25 10.73 10.32
CA TYR A 270 21.56 10.12 10.08
C TYR A 270 21.80 9.87 8.58
N GLU A 271 20.81 9.39 7.85
CA GLU A 271 20.91 9.21 6.40
C GLU A 271 21.05 10.55 5.67
N GLN A 272 20.29 11.57 6.07
CA GLN A 272 20.43 12.93 5.54
C GLN A 272 21.82 13.50 5.78
N THR A 273 22.42 13.27 6.94
CA THR A 273 23.79 13.75 7.22
C THR A 273 24.88 12.96 6.47
N ILE A 274 24.67 11.67 6.22
CA ILE A 274 25.54 10.91 5.31
C ILE A 274 25.47 11.50 3.90
N GLN A 275 24.25 11.80 3.42
CA GLN A 275 24.05 12.39 2.10
C GLN A 275 24.68 13.79 2.01
N SER A 276 24.47 14.66 2.99
CA SER A 276 25.06 16.00 3.01
C SER A 276 26.59 15.94 3.07
N LEU A 277 27.16 15.03 3.85
CA LEU A 277 28.60 14.84 3.94
C LEU A 277 29.18 14.30 2.63
N ALA A 278 28.46 13.40 1.94
CA ALA A 278 28.86 12.94 0.61
C ALA A 278 28.84 14.08 -0.43
N GLU A 279 27.86 14.98 -0.37
CA GLU A 279 27.80 16.19 -1.20
C GLU A 279 28.95 17.16 -0.88
N ASP A 280 29.23 17.39 0.40
CA ASP A 280 30.34 18.24 0.85
C ASP A 280 31.69 17.69 0.38
N ILE A 281 31.91 16.36 0.46
CA ILE A 281 33.11 15.71 -0.08
C ILE A 281 33.21 15.94 -1.58
N LYS A 282 32.12 15.74 -2.35
CA LYS A 282 32.12 16.02 -3.80
C LYS A 282 32.44 17.49 -4.08
N GLY A 283 31.87 18.41 -3.30
CA GLY A 283 32.15 19.84 -3.39
C GLY A 283 33.61 20.19 -3.09
N LEU A 284 34.20 19.58 -2.06
CA LEU A 284 35.62 19.71 -1.71
C LEU A 284 36.52 19.20 -2.83
N VAL A 285 36.20 18.04 -3.42
CA VAL A 285 36.95 17.49 -4.57
C VAL A 285 36.89 18.44 -5.77
N ALA A 286 35.71 18.97 -6.10
CA ALA A 286 35.55 19.94 -7.19
C ALA A 286 36.29 21.25 -6.94
N ARG A 287 36.24 21.78 -5.71
CA ARG A 287 37.02 22.97 -5.31
C ARG A 287 38.52 22.72 -5.36
N GLY A 288 38.97 21.53 -4.95
CA GLY A 288 40.35 21.08 -5.05
C GLY A 288 40.85 21.02 -6.49
N ALA A 289 40.03 20.48 -7.41
CA ALA A 289 40.34 20.46 -8.84
C ALA A 289 40.50 21.89 -9.40
N GLY A 290 39.54 22.78 -9.13
CA GLY A 290 39.60 24.17 -9.59
C GLY A 290 40.76 24.97 -8.99
N ALA A 291 41.14 24.69 -7.74
CA ALA A 291 42.32 25.30 -7.13
C ALA A 291 43.62 24.83 -7.82
N LYS A 292 43.74 23.53 -8.13
CA LYS A 292 44.89 22.96 -8.84
C LYS A 292 45.01 23.50 -10.27
N GLU A 293 43.90 23.63 -11.00
CA GLU A 293 43.89 24.27 -12.34
C GLU A 293 44.41 25.71 -12.29
N ARG A 294 43.98 26.49 -11.29
CA ARG A 294 44.50 27.85 -11.09
C ARG A 294 45.99 27.86 -10.79
N TRP A 295 46.46 26.93 -9.97
CA TRP A 295 47.89 26.79 -9.66
C TRP A 295 48.69 26.38 -10.89
N LEU A 296 48.20 25.43 -11.69
CA LEU A 296 48.84 25.03 -12.95
C LEU A 296 48.88 26.16 -13.98
N ALA A 297 47.78 26.91 -14.12
CA ALA A 297 47.75 28.08 -15.01
C ALA A 297 48.75 29.15 -14.56
N ASN A 298 48.87 29.39 -13.25
CA ASN A 298 49.87 30.31 -12.70
C ASN A 298 51.29 29.78 -12.87
N ALA A 299 51.53 28.48 -12.68
CA ALA A 299 52.83 27.85 -12.90
C ALA A 299 53.26 27.96 -14.38
N LYS A 300 52.35 27.69 -15.34
CA LYS A 300 52.61 27.87 -16.77
C LYS A 300 52.93 29.33 -17.13
N ARG A 301 52.24 30.29 -16.50
CA ARG A 301 52.53 31.72 -16.68
C ARG A 301 53.90 32.09 -16.12
N LEU A 302 54.26 31.58 -14.95
CA LEU A 302 55.58 31.80 -14.36
C LEU A 302 56.69 31.18 -15.22
N GLN A 303 56.46 30.00 -15.78
CA GLN A 303 57.39 29.36 -16.70
C GLN A 303 57.57 30.18 -17.99
N ALA A 304 56.49 30.68 -18.57
CA ALA A 304 56.59 31.58 -19.73
C ALA A 304 57.34 32.89 -19.41
N ILE A 305 57.19 33.42 -18.19
CA ILE A 305 57.97 34.59 -17.73
C ILE A 305 59.45 34.21 -17.57
N GLU A 306 59.75 33.04 -17.00
CA GLU A 306 61.11 32.52 -16.86
C GLU A 306 61.79 32.31 -18.23
N ASP A 307 61.08 31.76 -19.20
CA ASP A 307 61.58 31.55 -20.57
C ASP A 307 61.87 32.88 -21.28
N VAL A 308 61.01 33.88 -21.09
CA VAL A 308 61.26 35.25 -21.60
C VAL A 308 62.48 35.86 -20.94
N LEU A 309 62.63 35.75 -19.61
CA LEU A 309 63.80 36.27 -18.90
C LEU A 309 65.10 35.58 -19.37
N ARG A 310 65.06 34.26 -19.60
CA ARG A 310 66.20 33.53 -20.16
C ARG A 310 66.56 33.99 -21.57
N SER A 311 65.58 34.34 -22.40
CA SER A 311 65.83 34.88 -23.75
C SER A 311 66.48 36.27 -23.75
N PHE A 312 66.39 37.03 -22.65
CA PHE A 312 67.09 38.31 -22.48
C PHE A 312 68.51 38.16 -21.92
N ASP A 313 68.81 37.03 -21.25
CA ASP A 313 70.15 36.71 -20.74
C ASP A 313 71.04 36.00 -21.79
N GLU A 314 70.49 35.61 -22.95
CA GLU A 314 71.30 35.22 -24.11
C GLU A 314 72.03 36.45 -24.66
N PRO A 315 73.37 36.45 -24.74
CA PRO A 315 74.11 37.61 -25.21
C PRO A 315 73.74 37.88 -26.67
N MET A 316 73.16 39.05 -26.96
CA MET A 316 73.09 39.58 -28.31
C MET A 316 74.50 39.59 -28.88
N GLU A 317 74.81 38.68 -29.81
CA GLU A 317 75.91 38.86 -30.74
C GLU A 317 75.58 40.10 -31.56
N VAL A 318 76.27 41.19 -31.24
CA VAL A 318 76.24 42.44 -31.99
C VAL A 318 77.20 42.28 -33.17
N ASP A 319 76.65 42.21 -34.38
CA ASP A 319 77.39 42.40 -35.64
C ASP A 319 78.00 43.82 -35.71
#